data_AF-A0A7X7QKL2-F1
#
_entry.id   AF-A0A7X7QKL2-F1
#
_cell.length_a   1.000
_cell.length_b   1.000
_cell.length_c   1.000
_cell.angle_alpha   90.00
_cell.angle_beta   90.00
_cell.angle_gamma   90.00
#
_symmetry.space_group_name_H-M   'P 1'
#
loop_
_entity.id
_entity.type
_entity.pdbx_description
1 polymer ?
#
loop_
_entity_poly.entity_id
_entity_poly.type
_entity_poly.pdbx_seq_one_letter_code
_entity_poly.pdbx_strand_id
1 'polypeptide(L)'
;MTGWVDDDRRALVTIAIGATPKSRASNVDAWVDTAFDGHFVFAMQLIEELGLDTLAETEAILAEGSKVTLETYVAYLEWFGE
;
A
#
# COMPACT_ATOMS: atom_id res chain seq x y z
N MET A 1 1.10 15.50 -8.61
CA MET A 1 0.05 14.82 -7.84
C MET A 1 -0.47 15.79 -6.79
N THR A 2 -1.78 15.91 -6.63
CA THR A 2 -2.42 16.75 -5.61
C THR A 2 -3.27 15.83 -4.75
N GLY A 3 -3.01 15.80 -3.44
CA GLY A 3 -3.83 15.05 -2.49
C GLY A 3 -5.10 15.79 -2.10
N TRP A 4 -5.93 15.14 -1.30
CA TRP A 4 -7.18 15.70 -0.77
C TRP A 4 -7.39 15.24 0.68
N VAL A 5 -8.28 15.91 1.40
CA VAL A 5 -8.66 15.52 2.76
C VAL A 5 -10.11 15.06 2.71
N ASP A 6 -10.38 13.87 3.21
CA ASP A 6 -11.74 13.33 3.26
C ASP A 6 -12.53 13.80 4.49
N ASP A 7 -13.79 13.38 4.58
CA ASP A 7 -14.68 13.77 5.68
C ASP A 7 -14.23 13.23 7.05
N ASP A 8 -13.44 12.14 7.05
CA ASP A 8 -12.81 11.57 8.26
C ASP A 8 -11.52 12.32 8.65
N ARG A 9 -11.15 13.38 7.92
CA ARG A 9 -9.93 14.19 8.07
C ARG A 9 -8.64 13.42 7.78
N ARG A 10 -8.70 12.37 6.96
CA ARG A 10 -7.53 11.67 6.45
C ARG A 10 -6.98 12.41 5.24
N ALA A 11 -5.67 12.60 5.20
CA ALA A 11 -4.97 13.14 4.03
C ALA A 11 -4.69 12.01 3.04
N LEU A 12 -5.33 12.04 1.87
CA LEU A 12 -5.29 10.99 0.87
C LEU A 12 -4.55 11.44 -0.39
N VAL A 13 -3.84 10.50 -1.01
CA VAL A 13 -3.26 10.64 -2.35
C VAL A 13 -3.66 9.45 -3.22
N THR A 14 -4.17 9.71 -4.42
CA THR A 14 -4.44 8.65 -5.38
C THR A 14 -3.13 8.22 -6.03
N ILE A 15 -2.80 6.94 -5.92
CA ILE A 15 -1.59 6.32 -6.48
C ILE A 15 -1.96 5.17 -7.42
N ALA A 16 -1.12 4.93 -8.42
CA ALA A 16 -1.29 3.82 -9.36
C ALA A 16 -0.33 2.69 -9.01
N ILE A 17 -0.86 1.50 -8.71
CA ILE A 17 -0.07 0.33 -8.31
C ILE A 17 -0.37 -0.86 -9.23
N GLY A 18 0.68 -1.59 -9.61
CA GLY A 18 0.58 -2.84 -10.36
C GLY A 18 1.59 -3.90 -9.92
N ALA A 19 1.38 -5.13 -10.38
CA ALA A 19 2.27 -6.27 -10.10
C ALA A 19 3.63 -6.17 -10.82
N THR A 20 3.70 -5.46 -11.94
CA THR A 20 4.94 -5.18 -12.67
C THR A 20 4.92 -3.77 -13.28
N PRO A 21 6.07 -3.18 -13.65
CA PRO A 21 6.13 -1.85 -14.27
C PRO A 21 5.31 -1.68 -15.56
N LYS A 22 4.94 -2.78 -16.23
CA LYS A 22 4.15 -2.76 -17.48
C LYS A 22 2.74 -3.33 -17.32
N SER A 23 2.40 -3.80 -16.12
CA SER A 23 1.07 -4.34 -15.85
C SER A 23 0.02 -3.23 -15.81
N ARG A 24 -1.24 -3.61 -15.97
CA ARG A 24 -2.36 -2.69 -15.70
C ARG A 24 -2.32 -2.30 -14.23
N ALA A 25 -2.15 -1.01 -13.96
CA ALA A 25 -2.21 -0.48 -12.61
C ALA A 25 -3.67 -0.26 -12.16
N SER A 26 -3.90 -0.41 -10.86
CA SER A 26 -5.11 0.03 -10.18
C SER A 26 -4.84 1.34 -9.46
N ASN A 27 -5.77 2.28 -9.59
CA ASN A 27 -5.74 3.52 -8.82
C ASN A 27 -6.31 3.24 -7.42
N VAL A 28 -5.54 3.59 -6.39
CA VAL A 28 -5.92 3.42 -5.00
C VAL A 28 -5.69 4.71 -4.24
N ASP A 29 -6.62 5.05 -3.34
CA ASP A 29 -6.45 6.19 -2.45
C ASP A 29 -5.65 5.74 -1.22
N ALA A 30 -4.41 6.20 -1.13
CA ALA A 30 -3.52 5.89 -0.03
C ALA A 30 -3.55 7.01 1.02
N TRP A 31 -3.67 6.63 2.28
CA TRP A 31 -3.57 7.55 3.40
C TRP A 31 -2.10 7.90 3.68
N VAL A 32 -1.81 9.19 3.81
CA VAL A 32 -0.53 9.70 4.28
C VAL A 32 -0.42 9.44 5.78
N ASP A 33 0.20 8.31 6.13
CA ASP A 33 0.52 7.93 7.51
C ASP A 33 1.91 8.45 7.90
N THR A 34 2.00 9.27 8.94
CA THR A 34 3.28 9.78 9.45
C THR A 34 4.11 8.73 10.19
N ALA A 35 3.49 7.60 10.56
CA ALA A 35 4.18 6.44 11.12
C ALA A 35 4.70 5.48 10.04
N PHE A 36 4.63 5.86 8.76
CA PHE A 36 5.12 5.06 7.64
C PHE A 36 6.57 4.63 7.81
N ASP A 37 6.81 3.32 7.68
CA ASP A 37 8.11 2.67 7.89
C ASP A 37 8.75 2.16 6.58
N GLY A 38 8.13 2.47 5.44
CA GLY A 38 8.57 2.00 4.12
C GLY A 38 7.61 1.04 3.42
N HIS A 39 6.53 0.60 4.08
CA HIS A 39 5.57 -0.36 3.51
C HIS A 39 4.17 0.23 3.35
N PHE A 40 3.53 -0.07 2.22
CA PHE A 40 2.09 0.13 2.07
C PHE A 40 1.34 -1.02 2.74
N VAL A 41 0.22 -0.69 3.39
CA VAL A 41 -0.72 -1.68 3.93
C VAL A 41 -1.96 -1.69 3.06
N PHE A 42 -2.22 -2.82 2.40
CA PHE A 42 -3.39 -3.01 1.55
C PHE A 42 -4.31 -4.08 2.11
N ALA A 43 -5.60 -3.97 1.76
CA ALA A 43 -6.55 -5.04 2.00
C ALA A 43 -6.18 -6.27 1.15
N MET A 44 -6.33 -7.47 1.71
CA MET A 44 -5.97 -8.72 1.03
C MET A 44 -6.69 -8.85 -0.33
N GLN A 45 -7.93 -8.39 -0.43
CA GLN A 45 -8.70 -8.40 -1.68
C GLN A 45 -7.98 -7.65 -2.80
N LEU A 46 -7.39 -6.49 -2.50
CA LEU A 46 -6.64 -5.70 -3.49
C LEU A 46 -5.34 -6.40 -3.91
N ILE A 47 -4.66 -7.04 -2.97
CA ILE A 47 -3.43 -7.81 -3.23
C ILE A 47 -3.72 -8.98 -4.20
N GLU A 48 -4.80 -9.72 -3.94
CA GLU A 48 -5.26 -10.83 -4.78
C GLU A 48 -5.71 -10.34 -6.17
N GLU A 49 -6.48 -9.26 -6.24
CA GLU A 49 -6.95 -8.66 -7.50
C GLU A 49 -5.80 -8.19 -8.39
N LEU A 50 -4.74 -7.65 -7.78
CA LEU A 50 -3.53 -7.24 -8.48
C LEU A 50 -2.61 -8.42 -8.85
N GLY A 51 -2.80 -9.58 -8.21
CA GLY A 51 -1.94 -10.75 -8.39
C GLY A 51 -0.49 -10.47 -8.00
N LEU A 52 -0.28 -9.82 -6.84
CA LEU A 52 1.07 -9.49 -6.37
C LEU A 52 1.82 -10.75 -5.89
N ASP A 53 3.11 -10.82 -6.21
CA ASP A 53 3.96 -11.93 -5.77
C ASP A 53 4.38 -11.75 -4.31
N THR A 54 4.26 -12.81 -3.51
CA THR A 54 4.78 -12.84 -2.13
C THR A 54 6.29 -12.66 -2.15
N LEU A 55 6.78 -11.73 -1.34
CA LEU A 55 8.20 -11.44 -1.17
C LEU A 55 8.78 -12.23 0.01
N ALA A 56 8.21 -12.01 1.20
CA ALA A 56 8.69 -12.57 2.46
C ALA A 56 7.63 -12.47 3.56
N GLU A 57 7.83 -13.19 4.65
CA GLU A 57 7.14 -12.96 5.92
C GLU A 57 7.95 -11.98 6.77
N THR A 58 7.27 -11.07 7.48
CA THR A 58 7.89 -10.12 8.41
C THR A 58 7.14 -10.09 9.74
N GLU A 59 7.85 -9.89 10.85
CA GLU A 59 7.21 -9.62 12.14
C GLU A 59 6.79 -8.14 12.21
N ALA A 60 5.56 -7.89 12.65
CA ALA A 60 5.03 -6.56 12.95
C ALA A 60 4.55 -6.49 14.40
N ILE A 61 4.52 -5.27 14.94
CA ILE A 61 4.00 -4.99 16.28
C ILE A 61 2.73 -4.14 16.11
N LEU A 62 1.60 -4.63 16.61
CA LEU A 62 0.35 -3.88 16.60
C LEU A 62 0.38 -2.75 17.63
N ALA A 63 -0.52 -1.77 17.50
CA ALA A 63 -0.60 -0.61 18.40
C ALA A 63 -0.79 -0.99 19.88
N GLU A 64 -1.38 -2.16 20.15
CA GLU A 64 -1.56 -2.73 21.49
C GLU A 64 -0.33 -3.48 22.03
N GLY A 65 0.74 -3.60 21.23
CA GLY A 65 2.02 -4.21 21.59
C GLY A 65 2.15 -5.70 21.28
N SER A 66 1.10 -6.33 20.74
CA SER A 66 1.15 -7.73 20.30
C SER A 66 2.01 -7.88 19.03
N LYS A 67 2.68 -9.03 18.90
CA LYS A 67 3.45 -9.39 17.69
C LYS A 67 2.62 -10.24 16.77
N VAL A 68 2.69 -9.96 15.47
CA VAL A 68 2.06 -10.72 14.41
C VAL A 68 3.05 -10.96 13.28
N THR A 69 2.86 -12.05 12.53
CA THR A 69 3.58 -12.27 11.28
C THR A 69 2.70 -11.79 10.13
N LEU A 70 3.24 -10.95 9.26
CA LEU A 70 2.57 -10.44 8.07
C LEU A 70 3.30 -10.94 6.83
N GLU A 71 2.54 -11.28 5.79
CA GLU A 71 3.11 -11.49 4.46
C GLU A 71 3.34 -10.13 3.78
N THR A 72 4.48 -10.02 3.10
CA THR A 72 4.84 -8.87 2.28
C THR A 72 4.79 -9.27 0.82
N TYR A 73 4.45 -8.32 -0.04
CA TYR A 73 4.27 -8.54 -1.48
C TYR A 73 5.03 -7.48 -2.26
N VAL A 74 5.50 -7.84 -3.45
CA VAL A 74 6.15 -6.89 -4.36
C VAL A 74 5.07 -6.14 -5.14
N ALA A 75 5.12 -4.81 -5.08
CA ALA A 75 4.27 -3.92 -5.84
C ALA A 75 5.12 -2.84 -6.53
N TYR A 76 4.66 -2.40 -7.71
CA TYR A 76 5.28 -1.32 -8.46
C TYR A 76 4.33 -0.13 -8.46
N LEU A 77 4.87 1.01 -8.05
CA LEU A 77 4.19 2.29 -7.97
C LEU A 77 4.66 3.16 -9.14
N GLU A 78 3.72 3.70 -9.92
CA GLU A 78 4.04 4.79 -10.84
C GLU A 78 4.02 6.10 -10.04
N TRP A 79 5.19 6.74 -9.90
CA TRP A 79 5.35 7.90 -9.03
C TRP A 79 5.82 9.10 -9.85
N PHE A 80 4.94 10.10 -10.00
CA PHE A 80 5.21 11.32 -10.79
C PHE A 80 5.50 11.09 -12.29
N GLY A 81 5.06 9.96 -12.87
CA GLY A 81 5.33 9.63 -14.27
C GLY A 81 6.71 9.00 -14.50
N GLU A 82 7.35 8.54 -13.42
CA GLU A 82 8.52 7.65 -13.42
C GLU A 82 8.15 6.25 -12.92
#